data_AF-I7MG41-F1
#
_entry.id   AF-I7MG41-F1
#
_cell.length_a   1.000
_cell.length_b   1.000
_cell.length_c   1.000
_cell.angle_alpha   90.00
_cell.angle_beta   90.00
_cell.angle_gamma   90.00
#
_symmetry.space_group_name_H-M   'P 1'
#
loop_
_entity.id
_entity.type
_entity.pdbx_description
1 polymer ?
#
loop_
_entity_poly.entity_id
_entity_poly.type
_entity_poly.pdbx_seq_one_letter_code
_entity_poly.pdbx_strand_id
1 'polypeptide(L)'
;MILIGFLLPGRIRSKVFNKDFLQAHFGEEHRQSLGTEIDKTFGYPDMGHGRYSDKLSYKDWVYFGKAQRAHYNFLEAWGPQTLFIIIGALKYPLFSAILGFVAILGRLLYSVGYMLQAGSSNPIRSIGAVTGDIVLLISFILSCIACISAYSN
;
A
#
# COMPACT_ATOMS: atom_id res chain seq x y z
N MET A 1 0.73 -8.83 4.42
CA MET A 1 1.40 -7.52 4.61
C MET A 1 2.49 -7.31 3.57
N ILE A 2 3.53 -8.16 3.50
CA ILE A 2 4.61 -8.09 2.48
C ILE A 2 4.07 -8.16 1.03
N LEU A 3 3.06 -9.00 0.79
CA LEU A 3 2.48 -9.17 -0.55
C LEU A 3 1.88 -7.86 -1.11
N ILE A 4 1.07 -7.17 -0.31
CA ILE A 4 0.40 -5.92 -0.70
C ILE A 4 1.37 -4.76 -0.66
N GLY A 5 2.12 -4.65 0.45
CA GLY A 5 2.98 -3.51 0.71
C GLY A 5 4.23 -3.47 -0.16
N PHE A 6 4.80 -4.61 -0.55
CA PHE A 6 6.10 -4.61 -1.23
C PHE A 6 6.07 -5.38 -2.55
N LEU A 7 5.49 -6.58 -2.58
CA LEU A 7 5.59 -7.44 -3.76
C LEU A 7 4.71 -6.96 -4.92
N LEU A 8 3.47 -6.54 -4.66
CA LEU A 8 2.55 -6.04 -5.70
C LEU A 8 3.11 -4.78 -6.40
N PRO A 9 3.40 -3.67 -5.70
CA PRO A 9 3.96 -2.48 -6.34
C PRO A 9 5.34 -2.75 -6.94
N GLY A 10 6.20 -3.53 -6.25
CA GLY A 10 7.54 -3.86 -6.74
C GLY A 10 7.54 -4.67 -8.03
N ARG A 11 6.65 -5.66 -8.16
CA ARG A 11 6.51 -6.48 -9.38
C ARG A 11 5.97 -5.68 -10.55
N ILE A 12 5.05 -4.74 -10.30
CA ILE A 12 4.50 -3.90 -11.38
C ILE A 12 5.54 -2.86 -11.79
N ARG A 13 6.22 -2.25 -10.82
CA ARG A 13 7.33 -1.33 -11.03
C ARG A 13 8.41 -1.93 -11.92
N SER A 14 8.86 -3.15 -11.62
CA SER A 14 9.92 -3.80 -12.41
C SER A 14 9.51 -4.13 -13.85
N LYS A 15 8.21 -4.21 -14.13
CA LYS A 15 7.68 -4.41 -15.49
C LYS A 15 7.64 -3.09 -16.27
N VAL A 16 7.09 -2.05 -15.66
CA VAL A 16 6.87 -0.75 -16.34
C VAL A 16 8.16 0.07 -16.45
N PHE A 17 9.03 0.03 -15.43
CA PHE A 17 10.33 0.69 -15.42
C PHE A 17 11.46 -0.34 -15.51
N ASN A 18 11.43 -1.13 -16.58
CA ASN A 18 12.54 -2.03 -16.89
C ASN A 18 13.74 -1.24 -17.43
N LYS A 19 14.92 -1.88 -17.42
CA LYS A 19 16.19 -1.23 -17.81
C LYS A 19 16.12 -0.69 -19.24
N ASP A 20 15.53 -1.45 -20.17
CA ASP A 20 15.48 -1.09 -21.58
C ASP A 20 14.63 0.16 -21.80
N PHE A 21 13.47 0.25 -21.14
CA PHE A 21 12.61 1.43 -21.14
C PHE A 21 13.36 2.66 -20.61
N LEU A 22 14.01 2.53 -19.45
CA LEU A 22 14.70 3.66 -18.83
C LEU A 22 15.90 4.12 -19.67
N GLN A 23 16.69 3.18 -20.19
CA GLN A 23 17.83 3.48 -21.05
C GLN A 23 17.39 4.15 -22.35
N ALA A 24 16.31 3.67 -22.97
CA ALA A 24 15.79 4.21 -24.22
C ALA A 24 15.27 5.65 -24.09
N HIS A 25 14.62 5.99 -22.97
CA HIS A 25 14.01 7.31 -22.79
C HIS A 25 14.87 8.31 -22.03
N PHE A 26 15.76 7.85 -21.15
CA PHE A 26 16.47 8.73 -20.20
C PHE A 26 17.97 8.44 -20.10
N GLY A 27 18.49 7.40 -20.77
CA GLY A 27 19.88 6.96 -20.61
C GLY A 27 20.91 8.05 -20.95
N GLU A 28 20.69 8.79 -22.04
CA GLU A 28 21.59 9.86 -22.45
C GLU A 28 21.53 11.06 -21.51
N GLU A 29 20.32 11.50 -21.15
CA GLU A 29 20.12 12.61 -20.21
C GLU A 29 20.75 12.31 -18.85
N HIS A 30 20.56 11.09 -18.35
CA HIS A 30 21.11 10.65 -17.07
C HIS A 30 22.64 10.62 -17.11
N ARG A 31 23.25 10.11 -18.20
CA ARG A 31 24.70 10.11 -18.37
C ARG A 31 25.26 11.52 -18.42
N GLN A 32 24.62 12.43 -19.13
CA GLN A 32 25.04 13.83 -19.22
C GLN A 32 24.91 14.56 -17.87
N SER A 33 23.84 14.29 -17.12
CA SER A 33 23.55 15.01 -15.87
C SER A 33 24.29 14.45 -14.66
N LEU A 34 24.53 13.13 -14.61
CA LEU A 34 25.08 12.45 -13.43
C LEU A 34 26.41 11.74 -13.69
N GLY A 35 26.87 11.66 -14.94
CA GLY A 35 28.13 10.99 -15.30
C GLY A 35 28.11 9.46 -15.16
N THR A 36 26.95 8.88 -14.84
CA THR A 36 26.75 7.43 -14.65
C THR A 36 25.78 6.87 -15.67
N GLU A 37 25.75 5.55 -15.85
CA GLU A 37 24.66 4.91 -16.59
C GLU A 37 23.45 4.69 -15.69
N ILE A 38 22.25 4.65 -16.29
CA ILE A 38 21.05 4.27 -15.55
C ILE A 38 21.18 2.82 -15.10
N ASP A 39 21.11 2.64 -13.79
CA ASP A 39 21.14 1.34 -13.14
C ASP A 39 19.74 0.69 -13.13
N LYS A 40 19.61 -0.42 -12.40
CA LYS A 40 18.32 -1.08 -12.18
C LYS A 40 17.53 -0.40 -11.05
N THR A 41 17.43 0.92 -11.05
CA THR A 41 16.70 1.69 -10.03
C THR A 41 15.19 1.45 -10.04
N PHE A 42 14.64 0.58 -10.89
CA PHE A 42 13.20 0.32 -10.99
C PHE A 42 12.39 1.63 -11.17
N GLY A 43 13.00 2.64 -11.78
CA GLY A 43 12.39 3.96 -11.94
C GLY A 43 12.26 4.78 -10.65
N TYR A 44 12.99 4.47 -9.57
CA TYR A 44 13.08 5.39 -8.44
C TYR A 44 13.77 6.70 -8.84
N PRO A 45 13.38 7.85 -8.24
CA PRO A 45 12.41 8.03 -7.15
C PRO A 45 10.93 8.20 -7.61
N ASP A 46 10.58 7.83 -8.84
CA ASP A 46 9.23 8.02 -9.36
C ASP A 46 8.18 7.10 -8.70
N MET A 47 7.08 7.72 -8.27
CA MET A 47 5.95 7.07 -7.58
C MET A 47 4.64 7.12 -8.39
N GLY A 48 4.70 7.40 -9.69
CA GLY A 48 3.56 7.29 -10.62
C GLY A 48 3.14 8.59 -11.27
N HIS A 49 3.79 9.69 -10.92
CA HIS A 49 3.50 11.04 -11.45
C HIS A 49 4.77 11.84 -11.76
N GLY A 50 5.93 11.19 -11.74
CA GLY A 50 7.20 11.84 -12.04
C GLY A 50 7.60 11.74 -13.50
N ARG A 51 8.88 12.06 -13.73
CA ARG A 51 9.49 12.18 -15.05
C ARG A 51 9.52 10.87 -15.83
N TYR A 52 9.71 9.73 -15.15
CA TYR A 52 9.71 8.42 -15.80
C TYR A 52 8.29 7.98 -16.14
N SER A 53 7.34 8.25 -15.26
CA SER A 53 5.91 7.94 -15.44
C SER A 53 5.30 8.67 -16.62
N ASP A 54 5.76 9.88 -16.95
CA ASP A 54 5.30 10.67 -18.11
C ASP A 54 5.49 9.95 -19.45
N LYS A 55 6.51 9.07 -19.56
CA LYS A 55 6.80 8.31 -20.79
C LYS A 55 6.10 6.95 -20.85
N LEU A 56 5.36 6.58 -19.81
CA LEU A 56 4.60 5.33 -19.82
C LEU A 56 3.41 5.43 -20.76
N SER A 57 3.01 4.28 -21.32
CA SER A 57 1.71 4.16 -21.96
C SER A 57 0.60 4.47 -20.94
N TYR A 58 -0.53 5.03 -21.39
CA TYR A 58 -1.66 5.33 -20.49
C TYR A 58 -2.08 4.09 -19.68
N LYS A 59 -2.06 2.91 -20.31
CA LYS A 59 -2.39 1.63 -19.67
C LYS A 59 -1.41 1.31 -18.54
N ASP A 60 -0.11 1.41 -18.79
CA ASP A 60 0.93 1.09 -17.79
C ASP A 60 0.96 2.14 -16.68
N TRP A 61 0.74 3.41 -17.01
CA TRP A 61 0.60 4.49 -16.05
C TRP A 61 -0.57 4.26 -15.09
N VAL A 62 -1.77 3.97 -15.61
CA VAL A 62 -2.94 3.63 -14.78
C VAL A 62 -2.68 2.39 -13.94
N TYR A 63 -2.07 1.35 -14.53
CA TYR A 63 -1.82 0.10 -13.84
C TYR A 63 -0.80 0.25 -12.70
N PHE A 64 0.28 1.00 -12.92
CA PHE A 64 1.25 1.34 -11.89
C PHE A 64 0.66 2.25 -10.81
N GLY A 65 -0.09 3.28 -11.20
CA GLY A 65 -0.79 4.18 -10.27
C GLY A 65 -1.77 3.44 -9.36
N LYS A 66 -2.53 2.46 -9.90
CA LYS A 66 -3.39 1.58 -9.09
C LYS A 66 -2.59 0.81 -8.04
N ALA A 67 -1.44 0.25 -8.43
CA ALA A 67 -0.57 -0.50 -7.53
C ALA A 67 0.03 0.40 -6.42
N GLN A 68 0.48 1.60 -6.78
CA GLN A 68 0.97 2.60 -5.83
C GLN A 68 -0.13 3.05 -4.87
N ARG A 69 -1.37 3.28 -5.34
CA ARG A 69 -2.47 3.67 -4.45
C ARG A 69 -2.84 2.56 -3.45
N ALA A 70 -2.83 1.30 -3.88
CA ALA A 70 -3.01 0.17 -2.98
C ALA A 70 -1.91 0.11 -1.91
N HIS A 71 -0.66 0.35 -2.32
CA HIS A 71 0.49 0.43 -1.41
C HIS A 71 0.38 1.57 -0.40
N TYR A 72 0.06 2.79 -0.84
CA TYR A 72 -0.07 3.94 0.05
C TYR A 72 -1.23 3.79 1.03
N ASN A 73 -2.39 3.31 0.58
CA ASN A 73 -3.52 3.06 1.49
C ASN A 73 -3.16 2.06 2.58
N PHE A 74 -2.38 1.05 2.22
CA PHE A 74 -1.87 0.08 3.17
C PHE A 74 -0.93 0.72 4.20
N LEU A 75 0.03 1.55 3.77
CA LEU A 75 0.96 2.23 4.68
C LEU A 75 0.26 3.22 5.62
N GLU A 76 -0.70 3.98 5.09
CA GLU A 76 -1.55 4.92 5.84
C GLU A 76 -2.30 4.23 6.98
N ALA A 77 -2.82 3.02 6.72
CA ALA A 77 -3.62 2.28 7.70
C ALA A 77 -2.77 1.43 8.66
N TRP A 78 -1.64 0.88 8.21
CA TRP A 78 -0.88 -0.13 8.95
C TRP A 78 -0.41 0.36 10.33
N GLY A 79 0.15 1.58 10.38
CA GLY A 79 0.67 2.18 11.61
C GLY A 79 -0.37 2.30 12.72
N PRO A 80 -1.43 3.12 12.55
CA PRO A 80 -2.43 3.33 13.59
C PRO A 80 -3.18 2.04 13.94
N GLN A 81 -3.48 1.20 12.95
CA GLN A 81 -4.23 -0.03 13.17
C GLN A 81 -3.45 -1.05 14.01
N THR A 82 -2.16 -1.22 13.73
CA THR A 82 -1.29 -2.11 14.52
C THR A 82 -1.13 -1.62 15.95
N LEU A 83 -0.96 -0.30 16.13
CA LEU A 83 -0.84 0.31 17.45
C LEU A 83 -2.07 0.03 18.34
N PHE A 84 -3.27 0.32 17.83
CA PHE A 84 -4.50 0.13 18.62
C PHE A 84 -4.78 -1.33 18.94
N ILE A 85 -4.50 -2.25 18.01
CA ILE A 85 -4.62 -3.69 18.24
C ILE A 85 -3.66 -4.14 19.35
N ILE A 86 -2.41 -3.67 19.36
CA ILE A 86 -1.43 -4.05 20.40
C ILE A 86 -1.88 -3.53 21.76
N ILE A 87 -2.32 -2.27 21.86
CA ILE A 87 -2.80 -1.69 23.11
C ILE A 87 -4.04 -2.45 23.62
N GLY A 88 -5.01 -2.71 22.74
CA GLY A 88 -6.20 -3.51 23.06
C GLY A 88 -5.84 -4.93 23.52
N ALA A 89 -4.83 -5.54 22.91
CA ALA A 89 -4.39 -6.90 23.21
C ALA A 89 -3.81 -7.07 24.62
N LEU A 90 -3.31 -5.99 25.24
CA LEU A 90 -2.81 -6.02 26.62
C LEU A 90 -3.88 -6.45 27.62
N LYS A 91 -5.15 -6.15 27.33
CA LYS A 91 -6.29 -6.51 28.19
C LYS A 91 -7.25 -7.51 27.55
N TYR A 92 -7.42 -7.45 26.22
CA TYR A 92 -8.34 -8.27 25.44
C TYR A 92 -7.61 -8.99 24.29
N PRO A 93 -6.72 -9.95 24.59
CA PRO A 93 -5.82 -10.54 23.59
C PRO A 93 -6.55 -11.30 22.48
N LEU A 94 -7.54 -12.13 22.82
CA LEU A 94 -8.27 -12.92 21.82
C LEU A 94 -9.09 -12.04 20.88
N PHE A 95 -9.79 -11.04 21.42
CA PHE A 95 -10.59 -10.12 20.62
C PHE A 95 -9.72 -9.29 19.68
N SER A 96 -8.57 -8.82 20.17
CA SER A 96 -7.61 -8.05 19.37
C SER A 96 -6.97 -8.91 18.27
N ALA A 97 -6.71 -10.19 18.52
CA ALA A 97 -6.21 -11.11 17.50
C ALA A 97 -7.22 -11.32 16.36
N ILE A 98 -8.52 -11.46 16.69
CA ILE A 98 -9.59 -11.56 15.68
C ILE A 98 -9.64 -10.28 14.83
N LEU A 99 -9.60 -9.10 15.47
CA LEU A 99 -9.57 -7.82 14.77
C LEU A 99 -8.35 -7.72 13.84
N GLY A 100 -7.18 -8.15 14.28
CA GLY A 100 -5.97 -8.22 13.45
C GLY A 100 -6.07 -9.17 12.25
N PHE A 101 -6.82 -10.26 12.38
CA PHE A 101 -7.08 -11.15 11.25
C PHE A 101 -8.05 -10.52 10.23
N VAL A 102 -9.18 -9.96 10.70
CA VAL A 102 -10.18 -9.29 9.85
C VAL A 102 -9.57 -8.09 9.13
N ALA A 103 -8.73 -7.34 9.84
CA ALA A 103 -7.87 -6.28 9.30
C ALA A 103 -7.08 -6.72 8.05
N ILE A 104 -6.36 -7.85 8.16
CA ILE A 104 -5.54 -8.37 7.06
C ILE A 104 -6.41 -8.75 5.86
N LEU A 105 -7.55 -9.40 6.10
CA LEU A 105 -8.50 -9.78 5.05
C LEU A 105 -9.09 -8.55 4.35
N GLY A 106 -9.51 -7.54 5.10
CA GLY A 106 -10.03 -6.28 4.54
C GLY A 106 -9.01 -5.62 3.61
N ARG A 107 -7.73 -5.59 3.99
CA ARG A 107 -6.65 -5.02 3.16
C ARG A 107 -6.35 -5.87 1.92
N LEU A 108 -6.45 -7.20 2.00
CA LEU A 108 -6.34 -8.08 0.84
C LEU A 108 -7.46 -7.82 -0.17
N LEU A 109 -8.71 -7.77 0.30
CA LEU A 109 -9.88 -7.47 -0.53
C LEU A 109 -9.76 -6.08 -1.18
N TYR A 110 -9.36 -5.07 -0.41
CA TYR A 110 -9.14 -3.72 -0.94
C TYR A 110 -8.13 -3.72 -2.09
N SER A 111 -6.98 -4.37 -1.88
CA SER A 111 -5.88 -4.38 -2.84
C SER A 111 -6.23 -5.15 -4.11
N VAL A 112 -6.87 -6.32 -3.97
CA VAL A 112 -7.36 -7.10 -5.11
C VAL A 112 -8.41 -6.31 -5.88
N GLY A 113 -9.40 -5.73 -5.18
CA GLY A 113 -10.44 -4.90 -5.79
C GLY A 113 -9.88 -3.73 -6.59
N TYR A 114 -8.84 -3.07 -6.07
CA TYR A 114 -8.18 -1.95 -6.74
C TYR A 114 -7.44 -2.36 -8.02
N MET A 115 -6.88 -3.57 -8.04
CA MET A 115 -6.11 -4.10 -9.18
C MET A 115 -6.98 -4.68 -10.31
N LEU A 116 -8.26 -4.93 -10.05
CA LEU A 116 -9.21 -5.35 -11.09
C LEU A 116 -9.45 -4.21 -12.11
N GLN A 117 -9.98 -4.58 -13.28
CA GLN A 117 -10.18 -3.63 -14.39
C GLN A 117 -11.03 -2.42 -13.96
N ALA A 118 -12.13 -2.67 -13.25
CA ALA A 118 -13.02 -1.64 -12.71
C ALA A 118 -12.35 -0.69 -11.70
N GLY A 119 -11.19 -1.06 -11.13
CA GLY A 119 -10.37 -0.18 -10.28
C GLY A 119 -11.12 0.41 -9.09
N SER A 120 -11.18 1.74 -9.03
CA SER A 120 -11.87 2.49 -7.96
C SER A 120 -13.37 2.19 -7.88
N SER A 121 -14.00 1.86 -9.00
CA SER A 121 -15.43 1.52 -9.08
C SER A 121 -15.73 0.07 -8.69
N ASN A 122 -14.72 -0.73 -8.38
CA ASN A 122 -14.94 -2.12 -8.00
C ASN A 122 -15.57 -2.23 -6.60
N PRO A 123 -16.71 -2.92 -6.42
CA PRO A 123 -17.37 -3.05 -5.11
C PRO A 123 -16.51 -3.80 -4.09
N ILE A 124 -15.65 -4.74 -4.51
CA ILE A 124 -14.74 -5.48 -3.63
C ILE A 124 -13.75 -4.53 -2.95
N ARG A 125 -13.29 -3.50 -3.67
CA ARG A 125 -12.45 -2.45 -3.09
C ARG A 125 -13.18 -1.74 -1.96
N SER A 126 -14.42 -1.31 -2.20
CA SER A 126 -15.23 -0.60 -1.21
C SER A 126 -15.52 -1.46 0.02
N ILE A 127 -15.84 -2.74 -0.17
CA ILE A 127 -16.05 -3.71 0.93
C ILE A 127 -14.78 -3.83 1.77
N GLY A 128 -13.62 -3.97 1.12
CA GLY A 128 -12.32 -4.04 1.80
C GLY A 128 -11.98 -2.77 2.58
N ALA A 129 -12.27 -1.60 1.99
CA ALA A 129 -12.07 -0.30 2.64
C ALA A 129 -12.93 -0.17 3.90
N VAL A 130 -14.24 -0.36 3.77
CA VAL A 130 -15.21 -0.24 4.86
C VAL A 130 -14.89 -1.23 5.98
N THR A 131 -14.56 -2.47 5.63
CA THR A 131 -14.11 -3.48 6.62
C THR A 131 -12.89 -2.99 7.38
N GLY A 132 -11.89 -2.46 6.68
CA GLY A 132 -10.68 -1.93 7.30
C GLY A 132 -10.95 -0.75 8.24
N ASP A 133 -11.83 0.16 7.84
CA ASP A 133 -12.17 1.36 8.62
C ASP A 133 -12.99 1.02 9.87
N ILE A 134 -13.92 0.07 9.76
CA ILE A 134 -14.67 -0.47 10.90
C ILE A 134 -13.71 -1.12 11.91
N VAL A 135 -12.77 -1.95 11.43
CA VAL A 135 -11.79 -2.60 12.31
C VAL A 135 -10.89 -1.58 13.00
N LEU A 136 -10.46 -0.54 12.28
CA LEU A 136 -9.66 0.54 12.86
C LEU A 136 -10.43 1.26 13.98
N LEU A 137 -11.69 1.61 13.75
CA LEU A 137 -12.53 2.28 14.74
C LEU A 137 -12.77 1.41 15.97
N ILE A 138 -13.10 0.14 15.78
CA ILE A 138 -13.31 -0.81 16.89
C ILE A 138 -12.01 -0.98 17.69
N SER A 139 -10.87 -1.12 17.01
CA SER A 139 -9.57 -1.27 17.68
C SER A 139 -9.20 -0.03 18.48
N PHE A 140 -9.49 1.16 17.95
CA PHE A 140 -9.31 2.43 18.67
C PHE A 140 -10.14 2.47 19.95
N ILE A 141 -11.44 2.19 19.88
CA ILE A 141 -12.34 2.18 21.04
C ILE A 141 -11.84 1.15 22.08
N LEU A 142 -11.49 -0.05 21.63
CA LEU A 142 -10.98 -1.11 22.50
C LEU A 142 -9.69 -0.68 23.20
N SER A 143 -8.80 0.02 22.50
CA SER A 143 -7.56 0.55 23.07
C SER A 143 -7.84 1.57 24.17
N CYS A 144 -8.80 2.47 23.98
CA CYS A 144 -9.21 3.44 25.00
C CYS A 144 -9.79 2.73 26.23
N ILE A 145 -10.68 1.75 26.04
CA ILE A 145 -11.26 0.96 27.13
C ILE A 145 -10.16 0.22 27.90
N ALA A 146 -9.20 -0.38 27.19
CA ALA A 146 -8.07 -1.06 27.81
C ALA A 146 -7.25 -0.11 28.69
N CYS A 147 -6.95 1.11 28.21
CA CYS A 147 -6.23 2.13 28.97
C CYS A 147 -7.01 2.61 30.21
N ILE A 148 -8.29 2.96 30.07
CA ILE A 148 -9.13 3.42 31.19
C ILE A 148 -9.21 2.34 32.27
N SER A 149 -9.43 1.10 31.85
CA SER A 149 -9.54 -0.02 32.77
C SER A 149 -8.19 -0.44 33.36
N ALA A 150 -7.06 -0.06 32.78
CA ALA A 150 -5.74 -0.20 33.40
C ALA A 150 -5.48 0.88 34.46
N TYR A 151 -6.03 2.09 34.29
CA TYR A 151 -5.93 3.18 35.27
C TYR A 151 -6.86 3.01 36.48
N SER A 152 -8.02 2.35 36.27
CA SER A 152 -9.05 2.20 37.30
C SER A 152 -8.83 1.01 38.24
N ASN A 153 -7.78 0.21 38.03
CA ASN A 153 -7.34 -0.89 38.90
C ASN A 153 -5.97 -0.55 39.51
#